data_AF-A0AAN6YY21-F1
#
_entry.id   AF-A0AAN6YY21-F1
#
_cell.length_a   1.000
_cell.length_b   1.000
_cell.length_c   1.000
_cell.angle_alpha   90.00
_cell.angle_beta   90.00
_cell.angle_gamma   90.00
#
_symmetry.space_group_name_H-M   'P 1'
#
loop_
_entity.id
_entity.type
_entity.pdbx_description
1 polymer ?
#
loop_
_entity_poly.entity_id
_entity_poly.type
_entity_poly.pdbx_seq_one_letter_code
_entity_poly.pdbx_strand_id
1 'polypeptide(L)'
;LLAIARGALLPNETDIEISCDPDCRLSLLGIQAVQQAACSSNDTIVESGTIYPPTYFTDLLLHAFEFACLQNDAGTEYCFPRFIEWNQNEEEEEYCNECNLGVWKSRLSSPFGWRDGLFDQYTSLTASCNAAPSWAVTSPSQYALGYTGAMPTMPSTTTSSTPRPTLSCQSNYTIQASDWCTSISRVKQVSTYNLMRVNNLPAYCGEFPGPGTSICIPETCRVHTVSPLDTCGKIANAAGVTTQQLISWNPNINPECSNLYNMVDYVICVGPLGSVATTTASTTYTPIQTTM
;
A
#
# COMPACT_ATOMS: atom_id res chain seq x y z
N LEU A 1 4.82 -5.41 17.70
CA LEU A 1 5.45 -4.32 16.91
C LEU A 1 5.87 -4.72 15.50
N LEU A 2 6.72 -5.73 15.26
CA LEU A 2 7.14 -6.05 13.88
C LEU A 2 5.97 -6.39 12.94
N ALA A 3 4.98 -7.16 13.41
CA ALA A 3 3.77 -7.44 12.64
C ALA A 3 2.94 -6.18 12.35
N ILE A 4 2.95 -5.19 13.26
CA ILE A 4 2.26 -3.90 13.10
C ILE A 4 3.01 -3.02 12.08
N ALA A 5 4.34 -2.94 12.21
CA ALA A 5 5.21 -2.22 11.28
C ALA A 5 5.12 -2.77 9.86
N ARG A 6 4.99 -4.10 9.78
CA ARG A 6 4.75 -4.85 8.55
C ARG A 6 3.27 -5.00 8.22
N GLY A 7 2.39 -4.23 8.86
CA GLY A 7 0.92 -4.17 8.68
C GLY A 7 0.20 -5.51 8.52
N ALA A 8 0.82 -6.58 9.00
CA ALA A 8 0.28 -7.92 9.11
C ALA A 8 -0.64 -8.03 10.34
N LEU A 9 -0.59 -7.04 11.23
CA LEU A 9 -1.45 -6.91 12.39
C LEU A 9 -1.96 -5.46 12.50
N LEU A 10 -3.28 -5.30 12.51
CA LEU A 10 -3.94 -4.09 12.96
C LEU A 10 -4.28 -4.29 14.44
N PRO A 11 -3.52 -3.69 15.38
CA PRO A 11 -3.66 -4.02 16.79
C PRO A 11 -5.02 -3.56 17.35
N ASN A 12 -5.71 -4.50 18.03
CA ASN A 12 -6.88 -4.19 18.85
C ASN A 12 -6.45 -3.73 20.26
N GLU A 13 -7.41 -3.49 21.17
CA GLU A 13 -7.10 -3.05 22.54
C GLU A 13 -6.15 -4.00 23.28
N THR A 14 -6.34 -5.31 23.17
CA THR A 14 -5.46 -6.31 23.81
C THR A 14 -4.05 -6.30 23.23
N ASP A 15 -3.91 -6.16 21.90
CA ASP A 15 -2.60 -6.08 21.25
C ASP A 15 -1.84 -4.81 21.69
N ILE A 16 -2.56 -3.70 21.88
CA ILE A 16 -2.03 -2.41 22.33
C ILE A 16 -1.55 -2.50 23.78
N GLU A 17 -2.32 -3.10 24.70
CA GLU A 17 -1.88 -3.29 26.08
C GLU A 17 -0.54 -4.03 26.19
N ILE A 18 -0.30 -4.99 25.29
CA ILE A 18 0.96 -5.74 25.26
C ILE A 18 2.08 -4.94 24.58
N SER A 19 1.77 -4.21 23.51
CA SER A 19 2.79 -3.59 22.65
C SER A 19 3.17 -2.16 23.04
N CYS A 20 2.34 -1.47 23.81
CA CYS A 20 2.50 -0.06 24.21
C CYS A 20 3.11 0.12 25.60
N ASP A 21 3.93 -0.85 26.01
CA ASP A 21 4.76 -0.75 27.22
C ASP A 21 5.78 0.40 27.06
N PRO A 22 5.81 1.39 27.98
CA PRO A 22 6.81 2.46 27.96
C PRO A 22 8.26 1.95 27.93
N ASP A 23 8.56 0.84 28.59
CA ASP A 23 9.89 0.23 28.61
C ASP A 23 10.27 -0.35 27.24
N CYS A 24 9.29 -0.79 26.45
CA CYS A 24 9.52 -1.23 25.07
C CYS A 24 10.03 -0.06 24.21
N ARG A 25 9.40 1.11 24.30
CA ARG A 25 9.84 2.31 23.58
C ARG A 25 11.24 2.75 24.02
N LEU A 26 11.50 2.79 25.33
CA LEU A 26 12.82 3.14 25.86
C LEU A 26 13.90 2.16 25.40
N SER A 27 13.59 0.86 25.35
CA SER A 27 14.51 -0.16 24.85
C SER A 27 14.84 0.04 23.37
N LEU A 28 13.84 0.36 22.53
CA LEU A 28 14.05 0.65 21.11
C LEU A 28 14.93 1.89 20.91
N LEU A 29 14.69 2.97 21.66
CA LEU A 29 15.53 4.17 21.62
C LEU A 29 16.97 3.87 22.08
N GLY A 30 17.13 3.02 23.10
CA GLY A 30 18.43 2.56 23.56
C GLY A 30 19.19 1.79 22.48
N ILE A 31 18.52 0.86 21.78
CA ILE A 31 19.12 0.12 20.66
C ILE A 31 19.50 1.06 19.52
N GLN A 32 18.62 2.01 19.16
CA GLN A 32 18.89 2.99 18.12
C GLN A 32 20.15 3.81 18.44
N ALA A 33 20.27 4.29 19.68
CA ALA A 33 21.44 5.06 20.12
C ALA A 33 22.73 4.22 20.07
N VAL A 34 22.67 2.94 20.46
CA VAL A 34 23.82 2.02 20.35
C VAL A 34 24.22 1.80 18.89
N GLN A 35 23.25 1.60 17.98
CA GLN A 35 23.52 1.46 16.55
C GLN A 35 24.16 2.72 15.96
N GLN A 36 23.66 3.90 16.30
CA GLN A 36 24.23 5.18 15.85
C GLN A 36 25.64 5.42 16.39
N ALA A 37 25.95 4.97 17.61
CA ALA A 37 27.28 5.11 18.19
C ALA A 37 28.28 4.08 17.64
N ALA A 38 27.82 2.88 17.29
CA ALA A 38 28.67 1.78 16.84
C ALA A 38 28.91 1.77 15.32
N CYS A 39 27.99 2.33 14.53
CA CYS A 39 28.03 2.28 13.08
C CYS A 39 28.39 3.64 12.45
N SER A 40 29.12 3.60 11.34
CA SER A 40 29.48 4.75 10.51
C SER A 40 28.53 4.89 9.32
N SER A 41 28.68 5.95 8.51
CA SER A 41 27.91 6.14 7.28
C SER A 41 28.20 5.09 6.19
N ASN A 42 29.27 4.31 6.35
CA ASN A 42 29.63 3.23 5.44
C ASN A 42 28.99 1.89 5.85
N ASP A 43 28.51 1.79 7.08
CA ASP A 43 27.79 0.60 7.54
C ASP A 43 26.35 0.71 7.07
N THR A 44 25.88 -0.30 6.35
CA THR A 44 24.53 -0.30 5.76
C THR A 44 23.90 -1.67 5.89
N ILE A 45 22.57 -1.69 5.89
CA ILE A 45 21.79 -2.91 5.79
C ILE A 45 21.27 -3.02 4.36
N VAL A 46 21.35 -4.20 3.76
CA VAL A 46 20.73 -4.47 2.46
C VAL A 46 19.55 -5.41 2.67
N GLU A 47 18.35 -4.92 2.38
CA GLU A 47 17.11 -5.71 2.45
C GLU A 47 16.47 -5.72 1.04
N SER A 48 16.30 -6.91 0.46
CA SER A 48 15.75 -7.08 -0.90
C SER A 48 16.43 -6.24 -1.98
N GLY A 49 17.74 -5.99 -1.84
CA GLY A 49 18.56 -5.20 -2.76
C GLY A 49 18.59 -3.70 -2.48
N THR A 50 17.75 -3.19 -1.58
CA THR A 50 17.74 -1.78 -1.16
C THR A 50 18.69 -1.57 0.01
N ILE A 51 19.46 -0.49 -0.05
CA ILE A 51 20.43 -0.08 0.98
C ILE A 51 19.73 0.84 1.97
N TYR A 52 19.88 0.54 3.26
CA TYR A 52 19.33 1.31 4.35
C TYR A 52 20.38 1.62 5.42
N PRO A 53 20.14 2.64 6.27
CA PRO A 53 20.94 2.87 7.47
C PRO A 53 20.93 1.65 8.42
N PRO A 54 21.95 1.51 9.28
CA PRO A 54 22.02 0.46 10.30
C PRO A 54 20.84 0.44 11.27
N THR A 55 20.13 1.57 11.41
CA THR A 55 18.97 1.72 12.29
C THR A 55 17.66 1.25 11.66
N TYR A 56 17.64 0.82 10.40
CA TYR A 56 16.43 0.50 9.62
C TYR A 56 15.35 -0.27 10.38
N PHE A 57 15.70 -1.44 10.93
CA PHE A 57 14.72 -2.27 11.64
C PHE A 57 14.24 -1.61 12.94
N THR A 58 15.11 -0.91 13.64
CA THR A 58 14.78 -0.21 14.89
C THR A 58 13.86 0.97 14.61
N ASP A 59 14.16 1.77 13.58
CA ASP A 59 13.37 2.94 13.20
C ASP A 59 11.99 2.53 12.67
N LEU A 60 11.92 1.41 11.95
CA LEU A 60 10.66 0.81 11.51
C LEU A 60 9.79 0.37 12.71
N LEU A 61 10.39 -0.20 13.76
CA LEU A 61 9.68 -0.60 14.98
C LEU A 61 9.26 0.61 15.83
N LEU A 62 10.12 1.62 15.94
CA LEU A 62 9.80 2.89 16.60
C LEU A 62 8.62 3.57 15.92
N HIS A 63 8.64 3.64 14.59
CA HIS A 63 7.52 4.16 13.83
C HIS A 63 6.21 3.41 14.11
N ALA A 64 6.27 2.08 14.13
CA ALA A 64 5.10 1.27 14.45
C ALA A 64 4.56 1.51 15.86
N PHE A 65 5.46 1.70 16.82
CA PHE A 65 5.10 2.08 18.17
C PHE A 65 4.43 3.47 18.18
N GLU A 66 5.01 4.45 17.50
CA GLU A 66 4.54 5.85 17.52
C GLU A 66 3.11 6.04 17.04
N PHE A 67 2.67 5.31 16.01
CA PHE A 67 1.28 5.43 15.56
C PHE A 67 0.33 4.46 16.29
N ALA A 68 0.78 3.26 16.65
CA ALA A 68 -0.09 2.27 17.29
C ALA A 68 -0.38 2.63 18.74
N CYS A 69 0.60 3.21 19.43
CA CYS A 69 0.53 3.59 20.83
C CYS A 69 0.23 5.08 21.02
N LEU A 70 -0.21 5.76 19.95
CA LEU A 70 -0.66 7.14 20.05
C LEU A 70 -1.86 7.22 21.00
N GLN A 71 -1.78 8.11 21.98
CA GLN A 71 -2.88 8.41 22.88
C GLN A 71 -3.51 9.76 22.54
N ASN A 72 -4.76 9.94 22.97
CA ASN A 72 -5.41 11.24 22.97
C ASN A 72 -4.69 12.23 23.90
N ASP A 73 -5.02 13.51 23.83
CA ASP A 73 -4.32 14.55 24.61
C ASP A 73 -4.45 14.34 26.13
N ALA A 74 -5.52 13.67 26.56
CA ALA A 74 -5.76 13.32 27.97
C ALA A 74 -4.95 12.09 28.44
N GLY A 75 -4.34 11.33 27.54
CA GLY A 75 -3.65 10.07 27.85
C GLY A 75 -4.58 8.95 28.34
N THR A 76 -5.89 9.06 28.10
CA THR A 76 -6.90 8.15 28.63
C THR A 76 -7.28 7.04 27.67
N GLU A 77 -7.01 7.20 26.37
CA GLU A 77 -7.34 6.21 25.36
C GLU A 77 -6.26 6.11 24.29
N TYR A 78 -6.12 4.93 23.69
CA TYR A 78 -5.29 4.73 22.52
C TYR A 78 -6.09 4.99 21.25
N CYS A 79 -5.52 5.79 20.35
CA CYS A 79 -6.21 6.28 19.17
C CYS A 79 -6.32 5.24 18.05
N PHE A 80 -5.42 4.26 17.99
CA PHE A 80 -5.34 3.36 16.83
C PHE A 80 -6.57 2.45 16.64
N PRO A 81 -7.16 1.81 17.68
CA PRO A 81 -8.35 0.99 17.49
C PRO A 81 -9.55 1.79 16.97
N ARG A 82 -9.73 3.02 17.49
CA ARG A 82 -10.76 3.95 17.03
C ARG A 82 -10.53 4.43 15.62
N PHE A 83 -9.29 4.78 15.28
CA PHE A 83 -8.88 5.09 13.92
C PHE A 83 -9.28 3.96 12.95
N ILE A 84 -9.03 2.70 13.31
CA ILE A 84 -9.42 1.57 12.48
C ILE A 84 -10.95 1.47 12.38
N GLU A 85 -11.66 1.52 13.49
CA GLU A 85 -13.13 1.46 13.54
C GLU A 85 -13.78 2.52 12.65
N TRP A 86 -13.45 3.80 12.87
CA TRP A 86 -14.08 4.93 12.19
C TRP A 86 -13.85 4.92 10.69
N ASN A 87 -12.61 4.71 10.25
CA ASN A 87 -12.32 4.68 8.82
C ASN A 87 -12.82 3.37 8.16
N GLN A 88 -13.06 2.29 8.93
CA GLN A 88 -13.59 1.03 8.38
C GLN A 88 -15.10 1.06 8.21
N ASN A 89 -15.79 1.74 9.12
CA ASN A 89 -17.24 1.85 9.14
C ASN A 89 -17.75 3.11 8.44
N GLU A 90 -16.84 3.95 7.94
CA GLU A 90 -17.15 5.23 7.30
C GLU A 90 -17.92 6.19 8.23
N GLU A 91 -17.50 6.24 9.50
CA GLU A 91 -18.08 7.12 10.52
C GLU A 91 -17.56 8.56 10.33
N GLU A 92 -18.15 9.26 9.36
CA GLU A 92 -17.70 10.58 8.92
C GLU A 92 -17.66 11.62 10.05
N GLU A 93 -18.54 11.51 11.06
CA GLU A 93 -18.54 12.44 12.20
C GLU A 93 -17.24 12.37 13.01
N GLU A 94 -16.55 11.23 13.00
CA GLU A 94 -15.33 10.97 13.78
C GLU A 94 -14.05 11.22 12.97
N TYR A 95 -14.17 11.55 11.69
CA TYR A 95 -13.00 11.82 10.85
C TYR A 95 -12.17 13.01 11.32
N CYS A 96 -12.82 14.00 11.92
CA CYS A 96 -12.15 15.19 12.46
C CYS A 96 -11.71 15.03 13.92
N ASN A 97 -11.93 13.86 14.52
CA ASN A 97 -11.47 13.55 15.87
C ASN A 97 -9.94 13.63 15.94
N GLU A 98 -9.41 14.15 17.05
CA GLU A 98 -7.96 14.31 17.26
C GLU A 98 -7.21 12.97 17.13
N CYS A 99 -7.82 11.87 17.58
CA CYS A 99 -7.23 10.56 17.46
C CYS A 99 -7.14 10.12 16.00
N ASN A 100 -8.15 10.42 15.19
CA ASN A 100 -8.14 10.09 13.77
C ASN A 100 -7.06 10.86 13.03
N LEU A 101 -7.06 12.19 13.19
CA LEU A 101 -6.07 13.07 12.59
C LEU A 101 -4.65 12.77 13.11
N GLY A 102 -4.52 12.37 14.38
CA GLY A 102 -3.29 12.01 15.05
C GLY A 102 -2.62 10.78 14.45
N VAL A 103 -3.37 9.69 14.27
CA VAL A 103 -2.82 8.47 13.66
C VAL A 103 -2.42 8.72 12.21
N TRP A 104 -3.23 9.46 11.44
CA TRP A 104 -2.85 9.91 10.09
C TRP A 104 -1.53 10.69 10.10
N LYS A 105 -1.44 11.73 10.94
CA LYS A 105 -0.26 12.58 11.06
C LYS A 105 0.99 11.79 11.45
N SER A 106 0.88 10.94 12.47
CA SER A 106 1.98 10.11 12.97
C SER A 106 2.53 9.19 11.87
N ARG A 107 1.64 8.58 11.07
CA ARG A 107 2.03 7.74 9.93
C ARG A 107 2.74 8.53 8.83
N LEU A 108 2.14 9.64 8.40
CA LEU A 108 2.69 10.44 7.30
C LEU A 108 3.95 11.23 7.71
N SER A 109 4.17 11.50 8.98
CA SER A 109 5.39 12.19 9.43
C SER A 109 6.66 11.35 9.31
N SER A 110 6.53 10.06 8.96
CA SER A 110 7.63 9.11 8.85
C SER A 110 7.79 8.61 7.41
N PRO A 111 9.03 8.44 6.91
CA PRO A 111 9.27 7.87 5.59
C PRO A 111 8.74 6.43 5.44
N PHE A 112 8.53 5.71 6.55
CA PHE A 112 7.94 4.36 6.51
C PHE A 112 6.45 4.40 6.20
N GLY A 113 5.72 5.39 6.72
CA GLY A 113 4.27 5.56 6.52
C GLY A 113 3.89 6.56 5.42
N TRP A 114 4.83 7.37 4.91
CA TRP A 114 4.57 8.35 3.85
C TRP A 114 4.17 7.69 2.53
N ARG A 115 3.05 8.11 1.95
CA ARG A 115 2.63 7.80 0.58
C ARG A 115 1.92 9.04 0.01
N ASP A 116 2.20 9.40 -1.24
CA ASP A 116 1.66 10.65 -1.81
C ASP A 116 0.12 10.64 -1.90
N GLY A 117 -0.49 9.51 -2.24
CA GLY A 117 -1.96 9.39 -2.28
C GLY A 117 -2.61 9.46 -0.89
N LEU A 118 -1.92 8.98 0.15
CA LEU A 118 -2.34 9.16 1.54
C LEU A 118 -2.16 10.59 2.03
N PHE A 119 -1.12 11.28 1.58
CA PHE A 119 -0.90 12.68 1.88
C PHE A 119 -1.99 13.57 1.27
N ASP A 120 -2.41 13.31 0.03
CA ASP A 120 -3.52 14.03 -0.61
C ASP A 120 -4.85 13.82 0.13
N GLN A 121 -5.13 12.59 0.55
CA GLN A 121 -6.31 12.26 1.37
C GLN A 121 -6.27 12.99 2.71
N TYR A 122 -5.14 12.94 3.41
CA TYR A 122 -4.98 13.63 4.69
C TYR A 122 -5.07 15.15 4.57
N THR A 123 -4.52 15.73 3.49
CA THR A 123 -4.63 17.17 3.21
C THR A 123 -6.09 17.57 2.96
N SER A 124 -6.82 16.76 2.20
CA SER A 124 -8.26 16.98 1.97
C SER A 124 -9.06 16.88 3.26
N LEU A 125 -8.77 15.87 4.10
CA LEU A 125 -9.41 15.65 5.39
C LEU A 125 -9.14 16.79 6.38
N THR A 126 -7.88 17.20 6.54
CA THR A 126 -7.53 18.31 7.44
C THR A 126 -8.15 19.63 6.98
N ALA A 127 -8.27 19.85 5.67
CA ALA A 127 -9.00 21.00 5.13
C ALA A 127 -10.50 20.93 5.44
N SER A 128 -11.17 19.78 5.26
CA SER A 128 -12.60 19.63 5.59
C SER A 128 -12.86 19.79 7.09
N CYS A 129 -11.89 19.41 7.92
CA CYS A 129 -11.95 19.58 9.38
C CYS A 129 -11.60 20.99 9.88
N ASN A 130 -11.20 21.92 8.99
CA ASN A 130 -10.66 23.23 9.38
C ASN A 130 -9.51 23.11 10.41
N ALA A 131 -8.66 22.10 10.25
CA ALA A 131 -7.63 21.79 11.22
C ALA A 131 -6.58 22.91 11.34
N ALA A 132 -6.06 23.10 12.54
CA ALA A 132 -4.99 24.08 12.79
C ALA A 132 -3.70 23.76 12.00
N PRO A 133 -2.84 24.75 11.71
CA PRO A 133 -1.58 24.53 10.97
C PRO A 133 -0.64 23.51 11.63
N SER A 134 -0.77 23.26 12.93
CA SER A 134 -0.02 22.22 13.65
C SER A 134 -0.31 20.81 13.13
N TRP A 135 -1.40 20.59 12.41
CA TRP A 135 -1.74 19.31 11.77
C TRP A 135 -1.08 19.13 10.40
N ALA A 136 -0.41 20.16 9.85
CA ALA A 136 0.29 20.00 8.58
C ALA A 136 1.42 18.97 8.69
N VAL A 137 1.54 18.14 7.65
CA VAL A 137 2.66 17.21 7.45
C VAL A 137 3.43 17.66 6.21
N THR A 138 4.74 17.43 6.20
CA THR A 138 5.59 17.66 5.02
C THR A 138 6.22 16.35 4.59
N SER A 139 6.56 16.24 3.30
CA SER A 139 7.20 15.04 2.78
C SER A 139 8.50 14.75 3.53
N PRO A 140 8.65 13.57 4.16
CA PRO A 140 9.86 13.19 4.84
C PRO A 140 10.98 12.94 3.81
N SER A 141 12.22 13.14 4.24
CA SER A 141 13.39 12.78 3.44
C SER A 141 13.39 11.28 3.12
N GLN A 142 13.91 10.92 1.95
CA GLN A 142 14.11 9.52 1.58
C GLN A 142 14.94 8.79 2.64
N TYR A 143 14.47 7.62 3.06
CA TYR A 143 15.13 6.81 4.08
C TYR A 143 16.12 5.80 3.48
N ALA A 144 15.86 5.30 2.27
CA ALA A 144 16.78 4.42 1.56
C ALA A 144 18.01 5.20 1.07
N LEU A 145 19.19 4.60 1.19
CA LEU A 145 20.47 5.17 0.77
C LEU A 145 20.86 4.81 -0.67
N GLY A 146 20.22 3.79 -1.26
CA GLY A 146 20.51 3.32 -2.62
C GLY A 146 20.00 1.90 -2.89
N TYR A 147 20.48 1.29 -3.98
CA TYR A 147 20.13 -0.08 -4.40
C TYR A 147 21.39 -0.80 -4.93
N THR A 148 21.71 -1.99 -4.41
CA THR A 148 22.91 -2.77 -4.81
C THR A 148 22.62 -3.88 -5.83
N GLY A 149 21.36 -4.09 -6.20
CA GLY A 149 21.02 -5.14 -7.15
C GLY A 149 21.41 -4.77 -8.59
N ALA A 150 22.24 -5.60 -9.23
CA ALA A 150 22.05 -5.78 -10.68
C ALA A 150 20.65 -6.37 -10.88
N MET A 151 19.90 -5.89 -11.89
CA MET A 151 18.57 -6.42 -12.19
C MET A 151 18.60 -7.96 -12.17
N PRO A 152 17.76 -8.65 -11.38
CA PRO A 152 17.72 -10.09 -11.41
C PRO A 152 17.20 -10.54 -12.78
N THR A 153 18.10 -11.02 -13.64
CA THR A 153 17.72 -11.88 -14.75
C THR A 153 17.16 -13.17 -14.17
N MET A 154 15.84 -13.35 -14.20
CA MET A 154 15.18 -14.55 -13.69
C MET A 154 15.65 -15.80 -14.45
N PRO A 155 16.06 -16.87 -13.76
CA PRO A 155 16.16 -18.20 -14.35
C PRO A 155 14.75 -18.67 -14.74
N SER A 156 14.56 -18.94 -16.03
CA SER A 156 13.36 -19.60 -16.53
C SER A 156 13.39 -21.07 -16.17
N THR A 157 12.77 -21.45 -15.06
CA THR A 157 12.45 -22.86 -14.78
C THR A 157 11.05 -23.17 -15.31
N THR A 158 11.01 -23.84 -16.46
CA THR A 158 9.83 -24.41 -17.09
C THR A 158 9.38 -25.65 -16.31
N THR A 159 8.29 -25.53 -15.57
CA THR A 159 7.43 -26.67 -15.24
C THR A 159 6.02 -26.37 -15.72
N SER A 160 5.56 -27.26 -16.60
CA SER A 160 4.29 -27.22 -17.34
C SER A 160 3.10 -27.54 -16.43
N SER A 161 2.14 -26.61 -16.35
CA SER A 161 0.70 -26.94 -16.36
C SER A 161 -0.15 -25.68 -16.59
N THR A 162 -0.99 -25.73 -17.62
CA THR A 162 -2.14 -24.84 -17.94
C THR A 162 -1.79 -23.40 -18.39
N PRO A 163 -2.33 -22.88 -19.52
CA PRO A 163 -1.95 -21.57 -20.04
C PRO A 163 -2.46 -20.45 -19.12
N ARG A 164 -1.56 -19.91 -18.29
CA ARG A 164 -1.77 -18.62 -17.62
C ARG A 164 -1.71 -17.52 -18.69
N PRO A 165 -2.63 -16.54 -18.70
CA PRO A 165 -2.51 -15.38 -19.60
C PRO A 165 -1.12 -14.78 -19.43
N THR A 166 -0.39 -14.71 -20.54
CA THR A 166 1.01 -14.28 -20.57
C THR A 166 1.00 -12.76 -20.53
N LEU A 167 1.55 -12.19 -19.45
CA LEU A 167 1.70 -10.73 -19.31
C LEU A 167 2.46 -10.20 -20.53
N SER A 168 1.73 -9.57 -21.44
CA SER A 168 2.21 -9.14 -22.75
C SER A 168 1.79 -7.70 -23.00
N CYS A 169 2.58 -7.02 -23.82
CA CYS A 169 2.31 -5.63 -24.14
C CYS A 169 1.12 -5.50 -25.08
N GLN A 170 0.06 -4.81 -24.66
CA GLN A 170 -1.14 -4.63 -25.46
C GLN A 170 -1.13 -3.31 -26.23
N SER A 171 -0.59 -2.26 -25.63
CA SER A 171 -0.45 -0.95 -26.27
C SER A 171 0.69 -0.16 -25.66
N ASN A 172 1.12 0.90 -26.32
CA ASN A 172 2.06 1.87 -25.77
C ASN A 172 1.33 3.12 -25.28
N TYR A 173 1.86 3.74 -24.24
CA TYR A 173 1.38 4.98 -23.66
C TYR A 173 2.55 5.93 -23.47
N THR A 174 2.39 7.18 -23.89
CA THR A 174 3.37 8.22 -23.64
C THR A 174 3.02 8.93 -22.35
N ILE A 175 3.94 8.91 -21.39
CA ILE A 175 3.77 9.54 -20.08
C ILE A 175 3.55 11.05 -20.26
N GLN A 176 2.50 11.57 -19.64
CA GLN A 176 2.13 12.98 -19.60
C GLN A 176 2.73 13.69 -18.39
N ALA A 177 2.62 15.01 -18.37
CA ALA A 177 2.97 15.79 -17.17
C ALA A 177 2.06 15.38 -16.01
N SER A 178 2.66 15.16 -14.83
CA SER A 178 2.00 14.69 -13.59
C SER A 178 1.53 13.23 -13.58
N ASP A 179 1.85 12.46 -14.61
CA ASP A 179 1.58 11.02 -14.57
C ASP A 179 2.51 10.30 -13.59
N TRP A 180 1.91 9.37 -12.86
CA TRP A 180 2.60 8.37 -12.07
C TRP A 180 2.07 6.97 -12.36
N CYS A 181 2.84 5.94 -12.03
CA CYS A 181 2.46 4.55 -12.31
C CYS A 181 1.04 4.19 -11.83
N THR A 182 0.63 4.64 -10.63
CA THR A 182 -0.66 4.31 -10.02
C THR A 182 -1.79 5.09 -10.68
N SER A 183 -1.54 6.35 -11.06
CA SER A 183 -2.51 7.15 -11.83
C SER A 183 -2.75 6.55 -13.22
N ILE A 184 -1.70 6.12 -13.91
CA ILE A 184 -1.79 5.44 -15.21
C ILE A 184 -2.51 4.11 -15.04
N SER A 185 -2.15 3.32 -14.03
CA SER A 185 -2.83 2.06 -13.73
C SER A 185 -4.35 2.24 -13.55
N ARG A 186 -4.78 3.28 -12.82
CA ARG A 186 -6.20 3.60 -12.61
C ARG A 186 -6.88 3.93 -13.93
N VAL A 187 -6.32 4.86 -14.69
CA VAL A 187 -6.91 5.35 -15.95
C VAL A 187 -6.90 4.26 -17.04
N LYS A 188 -5.86 3.44 -17.09
CA LYS A 188 -5.71 2.37 -18.09
C LYS A 188 -6.33 1.05 -17.66
N GLN A 189 -6.93 0.97 -16.47
CA GLN A 189 -7.58 -0.23 -15.95
C GLN A 189 -6.63 -1.44 -15.96
N VAL A 190 -5.42 -1.25 -15.45
CA VAL A 190 -4.40 -2.31 -15.32
C VAL A 190 -3.90 -2.35 -13.88
N SER A 191 -3.48 -3.53 -13.39
CA SER A 191 -2.83 -3.57 -12.08
C SER A 191 -1.48 -2.86 -12.11
N THR A 192 -1.16 -2.14 -11.04
CA THR A 192 0.14 -1.48 -10.87
C THR A 192 1.27 -2.49 -10.93
N TYR A 193 1.06 -3.69 -10.38
CA TYR A 193 2.02 -4.79 -10.48
C TYR A 193 2.30 -5.20 -11.93
N ASN A 194 1.27 -5.39 -12.75
CA ASN A 194 1.45 -5.81 -14.14
C ASN A 194 2.06 -4.69 -14.99
N LEU A 195 1.70 -3.43 -14.73
CA LEU A 195 2.31 -2.27 -15.37
C LEU A 195 3.80 -2.19 -15.07
N MET A 196 4.19 -2.36 -13.79
CA MET A 196 5.60 -2.37 -13.41
C MET A 196 6.34 -3.53 -14.06
N ARG A 197 5.77 -4.74 -14.01
CA ARG A 197 6.41 -5.94 -14.56
C ARG A 197 6.64 -5.89 -16.06
N VAL A 198 5.68 -5.41 -16.84
CA VAL A 198 5.83 -5.37 -18.31
C VAL A 198 6.83 -4.32 -18.76
N ASN A 199 7.09 -3.30 -17.92
CA ASN A 199 8.04 -2.23 -18.19
C ASN A 199 9.37 -2.37 -17.44
N ASN A 200 9.58 -3.46 -16.70
CA ASN A 200 10.74 -3.66 -15.82
C ASN A 200 10.97 -2.50 -14.83
N LEU A 201 9.90 -1.93 -14.29
CA LEU A 201 9.99 -0.87 -13.29
C LEU A 201 10.32 -1.46 -11.91
N PRO A 202 11.11 -0.74 -11.09
CA PRO A 202 11.32 -1.06 -9.68
C PRO A 202 10.01 -1.19 -8.89
N ALA A 203 10.07 -1.93 -7.78
CA ALA A 203 8.98 -1.98 -6.81
C ALA A 203 8.64 -0.57 -6.32
N TYR A 204 7.41 -0.36 -5.84
CA TYR A 204 6.96 0.97 -5.39
C TYR A 204 7.01 2.04 -6.47
N CYS A 205 7.02 1.62 -7.73
CA CYS A 205 7.19 2.50 -8.88
C CYS A 205 8.41 3.41 -8.73
N GLY A 206 9.45 2.91 -8.08
CA GLY A 206 10.72 3.61 -7.98
C GLY A 206 11.20 3.97 -9.38
N GLU A 207 11.79 5.16 -9.52
CA GLU A 207 12.39 5.62 -10.78
C GLU A 207 11.39 5.62 -11.96
N PHE A 208 10.12 5.94 -11.71
CA PHE A 208 9.13 6.01 -12.77
C PHE A 208 9.56 6.99 -13.88
N PRO A 209 9.50 6.62 -15.17
CA PRO A 209 10.06 7.44 -16.23
C PRO A 209 9.35 8.79 -16.37
N GLY A 210 10.10 9.82 -16.76
CA GLY A 210 9.57 11.17 -16.90
C GLY A 210 8.64 11.36 -18.12
N PRO A 211 7.93 12.49 -18.19
CA PRO A 211 7.04 12.83 -19.30
C PRO A 211 7.72 12.73 -20.67
N GLY A 212 6.98 12.25 -21.67
CA GLY A 212 7.47 11.99 -23.02
C GLY A 212 8.05 10.58 -23.22
N THR A 213 8.31 9.83 -22.15
CA THR A 213 8.76 8.44 -22.25
C THR A 213 7.59 7.54 -22.65
N SER A 214 7.82 6.60 -23.57
CA SER A 214 6.83 5.60 -23.95
C SER A 214 6.98 4.35 -23.07
N ILE A 215 5.87 3.94 -22.46
CA ILE A 215 5.77 2.72 -21.65
C ILE A 215 4.70 1.80 -22.23
N CYS A 216 4.85 0.52 -21.97
CA CYS A 216 3.90 -0.51 -22.31
C CYS A 216 2.70 -0.54 -21.34
N ILE A 217 1.49 -0.72 -21.87
CA ILE A 217 0.28 -1.00 -21.11
C ILE A 217 -0.06 -2.50 -21.28
N PRO A 218 -0.15 -3.26 -20.17
CA PRO A 218 -0.49 -4.69 -20.22
C PRO A 218 -1.99 -4.92 -20.42
N GLU A 219 -2.41 -6.19 -20.34
CA GLU A 219 -3.83 -6.56 -20.36
C GLU A 219 -4.63 -5.86 -19.26
N THR A 220 -5.80 -5.36 -19.65
CA THR A 220 -6.71 -4.65 -18.76
C THR A 220 -7.52 -5.62 -17.90
N CYS A 221 -8.02 -5.14 -16.77
CA CYS A 221 -8.90 -5.88 -15.87
C CYS A 221 -9.85 -4.90 -15.19
N ARG A 222 -10.94 -5.39 -14.60
CA ARG A 222 -11.69 -4.57 -13.65
C ARG A 222 -10.78 -4.29 -12.46
N VAL A 223 -10.64 -3.03 -12.05
CA VAL A 223 -9.67 -2.64 -11.03
C VAL A 223 -10.30 -2.15 -9.73
N HIS A 224 -9.52 -2.26 -8.65
CA HIS A 224 -9.76 -1.63 -7.36
C HIS A 224 -8.50 -0.90 -6.91
N THR A 225 -8.64 0.28 -6.33
CA THR A 225 -7.52 1.01 -5.71
C THR A 225 -7.50 0.66 -4.24
N VAL A 226 -6.41 0.07 -3.77
CA VAL A 226 -6.31 -0.42 -2.39
C VAL A 226 -6.34 0.76 -1.42
N SER A 227 -7.29 0.69 -0.49
CA SER A 227 -7.49 1.63 0.60
C SER A 227 -6.80 1.15 1.89
N PRO A 228 -6.53 2.04 2.86
CA PRO A 228 -5.76 1.73 4.08
C PRO A 228 -6.32 0.61 4.96
N LEU A 229 -7.60 0.31 4.80
CA LEU A 229 -8.33 -0.65 5.63
C LEU A 229 -8.97 -1.76 4.82
N ASP A 230 -8.59 -1.84 3.55
CA ASP A 230 -8.97 -2.97 2.75
C ASP A 230 -8.37 -4.24 3.32
N THR A 231 -9.19 -5.27 3.25
CA THR A 231 -8.74 -6.66 3.36
C THR A 231 -9.11 -7.35 2.05
N CYS A 232 -8.42 -8.42 1.68
CA CYS A 232 -8.84 -9.19 0.50
C CYS A 232 -10.28 -9.67 0.62
N GLY A 233 -10.75 -9.97 1.83
CA GLY A 233 -12.15 -10.34 2.06
C GLY A 233 -13.12 -9.22 1.70
N LYS A 234 -12.86 -7.98 2.17
CA LYS A 234 -13.69 -6.80 1.84
C LYS A 234 -13.70 -6.53 0.33
N ILE A 235 -12.52 -6.48 -0.28
CA ILE A 235 -12.39 -6.24 -1.74
C ILE A 235 -13.08 -7.35 -2.53
N ALA A 236 -12.83 -8.62 -2.21
CA ALA A 236 -13.39 -9.75 -2.94
C ALA A 236 -14.93 -9.76 -2.83
N ASN A 237 -15.48 -9.51 -1.65
CA ASN A 237 -16.91 -9.40 -1.43
C ASN A 237 -17.53 -8.25 -2.24
N ALA A 238 -16.97 -7.04 -2.16
CA ALA A 238 -17.43 -5.88 -2.91
C ALA A 238 -17.38 -6.12 -4.44
N ALA A 239 -16.39 -6.89 -4.90
CA ALA A 239 -16.25 -7.26 -6.31
C ALA A 239 -17.10 -8.47 -6.73
N GLY A 240 -17.72 -9.20 -5.80
CA GLY A 240 -18.48 -10.42 -6.08
C GLY A 240 -17.59 -11.58 -6.55
N VAL A 241 -16.38 -11.69 -6.02
CA VAL A 241 -15.38 -12.74 -6.36
C VAL A 241 -14.88 -13.42 -5.09
N THR A 242 -14.18 -14.56 -5.23
CA THR A 242 -13.52 -15.20 -4.08
C THR A 242 -12.17 -14.55 -3.80
N THR A 243 -11.71 -14.63 -2.54
CA THR A 243 -10.34 -14.21 -2.16
C THR A 243 -9.28 -14.94 -3.00
N GLN A 244 -9.49 -16.22 -3.30
CA GLN A 244 -8.56 -17.00 -4.13
C GLN A 244 -8.53 -16.50 -5.58
N GLN A 245 -9.67 -16.10 -6.14
CA GLN A 245 -9.72 -15.45 -7.45
C GLN A 245 -8.96 -14.12 -7.43
N LEU A 246 -9.23 -13.28 -6.44
CA LEU A 246 -8.53 -12.00 -6.25
C LEU A 246 -7.00 -12.18 -6.19
N ILE A 247 -6.52 -13.12 -5.37
CA ILE A 247 -5.09 -13.43 -5.24
C ILE A 247 -4.53 -13.99 -6.56
N SER A 248 -5.27 -14.85 -7.25
CA SER A 248 -4.81 -15.44 -8.52
C SER A 248 -4.54 -14.39 -9.62
N TRP A 249 -5.32 -13.31 -9.62
CA TRP A 249 -5.16 -12.18 -10.55
C TRP A 249 -4.10 -11.17 -10.10
N ASN A 250 -3.71 -11.18 -8.83
CA ASN A 250 -2.73 -10.25 -8.24
C ASN A 250 -1.62 -11.02 -7.53
N PRO A 251 -0.60 -11.51 -8.26
CA PRO A 251 0.41 -12.42 -7.72
C PRO A 251 1.34 -11.79 -6.68
N ASN A 252 1.31 -10.47 -6.55
CA ASN A 252 2.01 -9.73 -5.52
C ASN A 252 1.23 -9.62 -4.20
N ILE A 253 -0.03 -10.06 -4.15
CA ILE A 253 -0.74 -10.26 -2.89
C ILE A 253 -0.37 -11.65 -2.38
N ASN A 254 0.11 -11.74 -1.14
CA ASN A 254 0.46 -13.04 -0.57
C ASN A 254 -0.80 -13.87 -0.25
N PRO A 255 -0.66 -15.21 -0.13
CA PRO A 255 -1.81 -16.09 0.14
C PRO A 255 -2.62 -15.71 1.39
N GLU A 256 -1.95 -15.15 2.40
CA GLU A 256 -2.54 -14.70 3.66
C GLU A 256 -3.18 -13.31 3.58
N CYS A 257 -3.05 -12.60 2.45
CA CYS A 257 -3.44 -11.20 2.25
C CYS A 257 -2.87 -10.20 3.27
N SER A 258 -1.80 -10.56 3.97
CA SER A 258 -1.22 -9.74 5.04
C SER A 258 -0.38 -8.57 4.54
N ASN A 259 -0.08 -8.53 3.23
CA ASN A 259 0.72 -7.46 2.63
C ASN A 259 -0.12 -6.41 1.90
N LEU A 260 -1.45 -6.48 1.95
CA LEU A 260 -2.32 -5.54 1.23
C LEU A 260 -2.16 -4.09 1.73
N TYR A 261 -1.91 -3.91 3.03
CA TYR A 261 -1.63 -2.58 3.61
C TYR A 261 -0.36 -1.92 3.02
N ASN A 262 0.61 -2.71 2.53
CA ASN A 262 1.81 -2.18 1.85
C ASN A 262 1.51 -1.67 0.45
N MET A 263 0.32 -2.00 -0.07
CA MET A 263 -0.12 -1.75 -1.42
C MET A 263 -1.20 -0.66 -1.47
N VAL A 264 -1.40 0.11 -0.40
CA VAL A 264 -2.29 1.28 -0.42
C VAL A 264 -1.93 2.20 -1.59
N ASP A 265 -2.95 2.72 -2.27
CA ASP A 265 -2.90 3.46 -3.54
C ASP A 265 -2.52 2.65 -4.79
N TYR A 266 -2.15 1.37 -4.65
CA TYR A 266 -1.94 0.52 -5.81
C TYR A 266 -3.27 0.08 -6.40
N VAL A 267 -3.22 -0.14 -7.71
CA VAL A 267 -4.33 -0.70 -8.46
C VAL A 267 -4.15 -2.20 -8.55
N ILE A 268 -5.17 -2.95 -8.13
CA ILE A 268 -5.23 -4.40 -8.23
C ILE A 268 -6.39 -4.83 -9.14
N CYS A 269 -6.26 -5.99 -9.78
CA CYS A 269 -7.32 -6.58 -10.60
C CYS A 269 -8.36 -7.29 -9.72
N VAL A 270 -9.61 -6.87 -9.77
CA VAL A 270 -10.76 -7.55 -9.16
C VAL A 270 -11.60 -8.31 -10.18
N GLY A 271 -11.03 -8.58 -11.35
CA GLY A 271 -11.58 -9.41 -12.41
C GLY A 271 -10.44 -10.07 -13.20
N PRO A 272 -10.75 -11.08 -14.04
CA PRO A 272 -9.74 -11.72 -14.85
C PRO A 272 -9.08 -10.73 -15.83
N LEU A 273 -7.85 -11.03 -16.23
CA LEU A 273 -7.17 -10.26 -17.28
C LEU A 273 -7.94 -10.38 -18.60
N GLY A 274 -8.03 -9.29 -19.35
CA GLY A 274 -8.78 -9.18 -20.59
C GLY A 274 -10.30 -9.04 -20.43
N SER A 275 -10.81 -8.90 -19.21
CA SER A 275 -12.27 -8.93 -18.94
C SER A 275 -12.95 -7.56 -18.91
N VAL A 276 -12.28 -6.47 -19.29
CA VAL A 276 -12.93 -5.16 -19.36
C VAL A 276 -13.88 -5.19 -20.57
N ALA A 277 -15.16 -5.39 -20.31
CA ALA A 277 -16.20 -5.34 -21.32
C ALA A 277 -16.16 -3.95 -21.98
N THR A 278 -15.76 -3.91 -23.24
CA THR A 278 -15.97 -2.76 -24.11
C THR A 278 -17.46 -2.47 -24.09
N THR A 279 -17.88 -1.35 -23.50
CA THR A 279 -19.28 -0.92 -23.49
C THR A 279 -19.69 -0.57 -24.92
N THR A 280 -20.08 -1.57 -25.71
CA THR A 280 -20.84 -1.39 -26.95
C THR A 280 -21.69 -2.63 -27.22
N ALA A 281 -22.97 -2.38 -27.44
CA ALA A 281 -24.08 -3.25 -27.84
C ALA A 281 -24.78 -4.06 -26.72
N SER A 282 -25.92 -3.52 -26.30
CA SER A 282 -27.03 -4.29 -25.70
C SER A 282 -27.39 -5.47 -26.60
N THR A 283 -27.26 -6.69 -26.09
CA THR A 283 -28.02 -7.84 -26.59
C THR A 283 -29.19 -8.08 -25.66
N THR A 284 -30.37 -7.74 -26.17
CA THR A 284 -31.67 -8.08 -25.63
C THR A 284 -31.77 -9.60 -25.50
N TYR A 285 -31.99 -10.11 -24.29
CA TYR A 285 -32.33 -11.51 -24.05
C TYR A 285 -33.82 -11.73 -24.29
N THR A 286 -34.17 -12.61 -25.23
CA THR A 286 -35.51 -13.19 -25.36
C THR A 286 -35.60 -14.46 -24.51
N PRO A 287 -36.59 -14.59 -23.61
CA PRO A 287 -36.78 -15.83 -22.86
C PRO A 287 -37.38 -16.92 -23.75
N ILE A 288 -36.81 -18.13 -23.66
CA ILE A 288 -37.33 -19.35 -24.30
C ILE A 288 -38.50 -19.86 -23.44
N GLN A 289 -39.69 -19.96 -24.03
CA GLN A 289 -40.82 -20.68 -23.45
C GLN A 289 -40.63 -22.19 -23.63
N THR A 290 -40.68 -22.91 -22.51
CA THR A 290 -40.79 -24.37 -22.49
C THR A 290 -42.26 -24.75 -22.44
N THR A 291 -42.78 -25.35 -23.51
CA THR A 291 -44.10 -26.00 -23.50
C THR A 291 -44.00 -27.38 -22.86
N MET A 292 -44.90 -27.64 -21.91
CA MET A 292 -45.45 -28.97 -21.64
C MET A 292 -46.96 -28.88 -21.74
#